data_AF-A0A9J7HW85-F1
#
_entry.id   AF-A0A9J7HW85-F1
#
_cell.length_a   1.000
_cell.length_b   1.000
_cell.length_c   1.000
_cell.angle_alpha   90.00
_cell.angle_beta   90.00
_cell.angle_gamma   90.00
#
_symmetry.space_group_name_H-M   'P 1'
#
loop_
_entity.id
_entity.type
_entity.pdbx_description
1 polymer ?
#
loop_
_entity_poly.entity_id
_entity_poly.type
_entity_poly.pdbx_seq_one_letter_code
_entity_poly.pdbx_strand_id
1 'polypeptide(L)'
;MLSRLYLAVLHSNENCGRPQLETKEGDKVFKLRFKKFKKACTVQEVVGDCTFDYVTVLMEETIRICDAGEEAHLVQPPPTLASAFDRPEKEAAVDAHRTRFGRNDD
;
A
#
# COMPACT_ATOMS: atom_id res chain seq x y z
N MET A 1 8.53 -11.19 -12.57
CA MET A 1 8.78 -10.21 -11.48
C MET A 1 7.72 -9.11 -11.46
N LEU A 2 7.31 -8.55 -12.62
CA LEU A 2 6.34 -7.45 -12.71
C LEU A 2 4.94 -7.76 -12.13
N SER A 3 4.41 -8.96 -12.38
CA SER A 3 3.11 -9.39 -11.83
C SER A 3 3.04 -9.33 -10.31
N ARG A 4 4.11 -9.77 -9.62
CA ARG A 4 4.22 -9.69 -8.16
C ARG A 4 4.23 -8.24 -7.66
N LEU A 5 4.87 -7.33 -8.40
CA LEU A 5 4.88 -5.90 -8.07
C LEU A 5 3.47 -5.30 -8.20
N TYR A 6 2.75 -5.59 -9.27
CA TYR A 6 1.37 -5.10 -9.44
C TYR A 6 0.44 -5.64 -8.37
N LEU A 7 0.53 -6.93 -8.01
CA LEU A 7 -0.25 -7.47 -6.90
C LEU A 7 0.07 -6.79 -5.57
N ALA A 8 1.35 -6.53 -5.29
CA ALA A 8 1.75 -5.81 -4.08
C ALA A 8 1.21 -4.37 -4.05
N VAL A 9 1.23 -3.66 -5.19
CA VAL A 9 0.66 -2.30 -5.31
C VAL A 9 -0.85 -2.33 -5.12
N LEU A 10 -1.57 -3.26 -5.77
CA LEU A 10 -3.02 -3.39 -5.63
C LEU A 10 -3.41 -3.72 -4.19
N HIS A 11 -2.73 -4.68 -3.56
CA HIS A 11 -2.94 -5.01 -2.15
C HIS A 11 -2.59 -3.83 -1.23
N SER A 12 -1.55 -3.06 -1.53
CA SER A 12 -1.23 -1.84 -0.77
C SER A 12 -2.31 -0.77 -0.93
N ASN A 13 -2.83 -0.55 -2.13
CA ASN A 13 -3.89 0.42 -2.41
C ASN A 13 -5.18 0.03 -1.69
N GLU A 14 -5.54 -1.25 -1.73
CA GLU A 14 -6.71 -1.80 -1.05
C GLU A 14 -6.61 -1.68 0.47
N ASN A 15 -5.41 -1.83 1.03
CA ASN A 15 -5.19 -1.73 2.47
C ASN A 15 -4.83 -0.32 2.96
N CYS A 16 -4.62 0.64 2.05
CA CYS A 16 -4.33 2.01 2.41
C CYS A 16 -5.63 2.74 2.81
N GLY A 17 -5.58 3.49 3.92
CA GLY A 17 -6.71 4.32 4.34
C GLY A 17 -7.93 3.55 4.85
N ARG A 18 -7.80 2.25 5.17
CA ARG A 18 -8.88 1.48 5.78
C ARG A 18 -9.31 2.15 7.10
N PRO A 19 -10.60 2.48 7.27
CA PRO A 19 -11.07 3.11 8.49
C PRO A 19 -10.90 2.17 9.69
N GLN A 20 -10.77 2.75 10.87
CA GLN A 20 -10.84 1.97 12.10
C GLN A 20 -12.20 1.29 12.18
N LEU A 21 -12.22 0.02 12.57
CA LEU A 21 -13.44 -0.74 12.75
C LEU A 21 -14.26 -0.12 13.90
N GLU A 22 -15.55 0.06 13.66
CA GLU A 22 -16.51 0.55 14.64
C GLU A 22 -17.53 -0.55 14.95
N THR A 23 -18.00 -0.62 16.19
CA THR A 23 -19.11 -1.48 16.59
C THR A 23 -20.43 -0.95 16.01
N LYS A 24 -21.52 -1.73 16.13
CA LYS A 24 -22.86 -1.27 15.74
C LYS A 24 -23.31 -0.01 16.50
N GLU A 25 -22.69 0.27 17.64
CA GLU A 25 -22.97 1.41 18.52
C GLU A 25 -22.07 2.62 18.17
N GLY A 26 -21.13 2.47 17.22
CA GLY A 26 -20.21 3.52 16.78
C GLY A 26 -18.89 3.56 17.57
N ASP A 27 -18.64 2.60 18.46
CA ASP A 27 -17.42 2.57 19.26
C ASP A 27 -16.25 1.99 18.49
N LYS A 28 -15.09 2.66 18.59
CA LYS A 28 -13.83 2.22 17.98
C LYS A 28 -13.34 0.90 18.58
N VAL A 29 -13.01 -0.05 17.71
CA VAL A 29 -12.52 -1.38 18.10
C VAL A 29 -11.00 -1.38 18.23
N PHE A 30 -10.51 -2.00 19.31
CA PHE A 30 -9.10 -2.17 19.60
C PHE A 30 -8.79 -3.62 19.99
N LYS A 31 -7.54 -4.04 19.78
CA LYS A 31 -7.01 -5.32 20.26
C LYS A 31 -5.77 -5.12 21.12
N LEU A 32 -5.62 -5.98 22.12
CA LEU A 32 -4.43 -6.05 22.96
C LEU A 32 -3.37 -6.92 22.29
N ARG A 33 -2.19 -6.35 22.00
CA ARG A 33 -1.02 -7.10 21.53
C ARG A 33 0.00 -7.24 22.66
N PHE A 34 0.32 -8.48 23.01
CA PHE A 34 1.34 -8.81 24.00
C PHE A 34 2.71 -8.96 23.34
N LYS A 35 3.74 -8.33 23.91
CA LYS A 35 5.11 -8.50 23.42
C LYS A 35 5.65 -9.87 23.85
N LYS A 36 6.21 -10.63 22.91
CA LYS A 36 6.74 -11.99 23.21
C LYS A 36 7.89 -11.98 24.23
N PHE A 37 8.69 -10.92 24.25
CA PHE A 37 9.92 -10.82 25.04
C PHE A 37 9.78 -10.05 26.36
N LYS A 38 8.62 -9.44 26.63
CA LYS A 38 8.39 -8.67 27.87
C LYS A 38 6.93 -8.81 28.29
N LYS A 39 6.67 -8.85 29.60
CA LYS A 39 5.32 -8.75 30.18
C LYS A 39 4.76 -7.33 30.00
N ALA A 40 4.55 -6.93 28.76
CA ALA A 40 4.04 -5.63 28.35
C ALA A 40 3.01 -5.81 27.24
N CYS A 41 1.94 -5.03 27.33
CA CYS A 41 0.87 -5.01 26.35
C CYS A 41 0.82 -3.65 25.65
N THR A 42 0.41 -3.66 24.39
CA THR A 42 0.15 -2.45 23.59
C THR A 42 -1.24 -2.55 23.00
N VAL A 43 -2.00 -1.46 23.04
CA VAL A 43 -3.29 -1.35 22.36
C VAL A 43 -3.03 -1.11 20.87
N GLN A 44 -3.74 -1.83 20.01
CA GLN A 44 -3.70 -1.63 18.56
C GLN A 44 -5.09 -1.43 18.01
N GLU A 45 -5.23 -0.48 17.11
CA GLU A 45 -6.46 -0.28 16.33
C GLU A 45 -6.74 -1.51 15.47
N VAL A 46 -8.01 -1.89 15.41
CA VAL A 46 -8.49 -2.89 14.45
C VAL A 46 -9.03 -2.11 13.26
N VAL A 47 -8.49 -2.37 12.07
CA VAL A 47 -9.00 -1.80 10.82
C VAL A 47 -10.19 -2.61 10.32
N GLY A 48 -11.23 -1.93 9.81
CA GLY A 48 -12.41 -2.57 9.21
C GLY A 48 -12.09 -3.24 7.88
N ASP A 49 -13.00 -4.03 7.32
CA ASP A 49 -12.77 -4.86 6.13
C ASP A 49 -12.24 -4.10 4.90
N CYS A 50 -11.64 -4.83 3.97
CA CYS A 50 -11.19 -4.26 2.70
C CYS A 50 -12.41 -3.77 1.91
N THR A 51 -12.31 -2.59 1.30
CA THR A 51 -13.46 -1.91 0.70
C THR A 51 -13.73 -2.29 -0.75
N PHE A 52 -12.77 -2.89 -1.46
CA PHE A 52 -12.84 -3.04 -2.91
C PHE A 52 -12.62 -4.46 -3.43
N ASP A 53 -12.01 -5.36 -2.67
CA ASP A 53 -11.87 -6.79 -2.96
C ASP A 53 -11.25 -7.11 -4.34
N TYR A 54 -10.34 -6.24 -4.81
CA TYR A 54 -9.74 -6.34 -6.14
C TYR A 54 -8.99 -7.66 -6.34
N VAL A 55 -8.38 -8.19 -5.27
CA VAL A 55 -7.61 -9.43 -5.33
C VAL A 55 -8.52 -10.60 -5.70
N THR A 56 -9.70 -10.71 -5.09
CA THR A 56 -10.67 -11.77 -5.38
C THR A 56 -11.16 -11.68 -6.82
N VAL A 57 -11.59 -10.50 -7.24
CA VAL A 57 -12.08 -10.25 -8.61
C VAL A 57 -11.02 -10.58 -9.66
N LEU A 58 -9.77 -10.13 -9.44
CA LEU A 58 -8.67 -10.40 -10.37
C LEU A 58 -8.29 -11.88 -10.42
N MET A 59 -8.39 -12.60 -9.30
CA MET A 59 -8.11 -14.03 -9.26
C MET A 59 -9.17 -14.81 -10.05
N GLU A 60 -10.44 -14.49 -9.87
CA GLU A 60 -11.55 -15.08 -10.64
C GLU A 60 -11.41 -14.83 -12.14
N GLU A 61 -11.06 -13.61 -12.54
CA GLU A 61 -10.81 -13.27 -13.94
C GLU A 61 -9.60 -14.03 -14.51
N THR A 62 -8.52 -14.13 -13.74
CA THR A 62 -7.31 -14.85 -14.16
C THR A 62 -7.61 -16.33 -14.39
N ILE A 63 -8.39 -16.96 -13.49
CA ILE A 63 -8.84 -18.34 -13.66
C ILE A 63 -9.66 -18.48 -14.95
N ARG A 64 -10.63 -17.58 -15.18
CA ARG A 64 -11.46 -17.59 -16.40
C ARG A 64 -10.63 -17.51 -17.69
N ILE A 65 -9.64 -16.60 -17.74
CA ILE A 65 -8.75 -16.45 -18.91
C ILE A 65 -7.90 -17.72 -19.11
N CYS A 66 -7.35 -18.28 -18.02
CA CYS A 66 -6.56 -19.52 -18.09
C CYS A 66 -7.40 -20.71 -18.58
N ASP A 67 -8.63 -20.86 -18.10
CA ASP A 67 -9.55 -21.93 -18.51
C ASP A 67 -10.00 -21.79 -19.96
N ALA A 68 -10.16 -20.56 -20.46
CA ALA A 68 -10.51 -20.27 -21.84
C ALA A 68 -9.34 -20.48 -22.82
N GLY A 69 -8.11 -20.64 -22.33
CA GLY A 69 -6.92 -20.76 -23.17
C GLY A 69 -6.60 -19.48 -23.95
N GLU A 70 -7.11 -18.34 -23.51
CA GLU A 70 -6.87 -17.04 -24.15
C GLU A 70 -5.47 -16.53 -23.80
N GLU A 71 -4.71 -16.12 -24.81
CA GLU A 71 -3.48 -15.37 -24.57
C GLU A 71 -3.83 -13.95 -24.13
N ALA A 72 -3.42 -13.58 -22.92
CA ALA A 72 -3.63 -12.25 -22.39
C ALA A 72 -2.96 -11.20 -23.28
N HIS A 73 -3.75 -10.35 -23.93
CA HIS A 73 -3.26 -9.19 -24.65
C HIS A 73 -2.76 -8.14 -23.65
N LEU A 74 -1.46 -8.13 -23.39
CA LEU A 74 -0.85 -7.18 -22.48
C LEU A 74 -0.79 -5.79 -23.14
N VAL A 75 -1.65 -4.89 -22.66
CA VAL A 75 -1.54 -3.46 -23.00
C VAL A 75 -0.26 -2.91 -22.34
N GLN A 76 0.48 -2.07 -23.06
CA GLN A 76 1.65 -1.41 -22.48
C GLN A 76 1.19 -0.51 -21.32
N PRO A 77 1.80 -0.63 -20.13
CA PRO A 77 1.42 0.21 -19.00
C PRO A 77 1.69 1.68 -19.35
N PRO A 78 0.82 2.61 -18.89
CA PRO A 78 1.06 4.02 -19.08
C PRO A 78 2.40 4.42 -18.44
N PRO A 79 3.07 5.46 -18.97
CA PRO A 79 4.33 5.92 -18.42
C PRO A 79 4.14 6.36 -16.96
N THR A 80 5.10 6.03 -16.08
CA THR A 80 5.00 6.36 -14.64
C THR A 80 4.85 7.87 -14.41
N LEU A 81 4.22 8.31 -13.33
CA LEU A 81 4.12 9.75 -12.99
C LEU A 81 5.48 10.45 -13.03
N ALA A 82 6.53 9.79 -12.53
CA ALA A 82 7.90 10.30 -12.49
C ALA A 82 8.61 10.32 -13.86
N SER A 83 8.01 9.76 -14.91
CA SER A 83 8.58 9.81 -16.27
C SER A 83 8.46 11.19 -16.92
N ALA A 84 7.51 12.01 -16.45
CA ALA A 84 7.30 13.37 -16.93
C ALA A 84 8.13 14.43 -16.18
N PHE A 85 8.84 14.03 -15.11
CA PHE A 85 9.62 14.95 -14.29
C PHE A 85 11.11 14.82 -14.61
N ASP A 86 11.76 15.96 -14.81
CA ASP A 86 13.22 16.02 -14.78
C ASP A 86 13.70 15.66 -13.38
N ARG A 87 14.48 14.59 -13.30
CA ARG A 87 15.06 14.16 -12.03
C ARG A 87 16.21 15.08 -11.68
N PRO A 88 16.16 15.78 -10.52
CA PRO A 88 17.29 16.56 -10.09
C PRO A 88 18.49 15.65 -9.85
N GLU A 89 19.70 16.21 -10.01
CA GLU A 89 20.92 15.50 -9.67
C GLU A 89 20.90 15.10 -8.19
N LYS A 90 21.44 13.92 -7.88
CA LYS A 90 21.39 13.34 -6.53
C LYS A 90 21.95 14.30 -5.48
N GLU A 91 23.07 14.98 -5.78
CA GLU A 91 23.71 15.92 -4.85
C GLU A 91 22.79 17.12 -4.57
N ALA A 92 22.25 17.74 -5.62
CA ALA A 92 21.28 18.83 -5.50
C ALA A 92 20.02 18.43 -4.72
N ALA A 93 19.52 17.20 -4.91
CA ALA A 93 18.37 16.69 -4.17
C ALA A 93 18.68 16.48 -2.68
N VAL A 94 19.89 16.02 -2.34
CA VAL A 94 20.35 15.84 -0.96
C VAL A 94 20.51 17.19 -0.25
N ASP A 95 21.09 18.18 -0.91
CA ASP A 95 21.28 19.52 -0.34
C ASP A 95 19.93 20.23 -0.11
N ALA A 96 18.99 20.14 -1.06
CA ALA A 96 17.64 20.66 -0.89
C ALA A 96 16.86 19.95 0.25
N HIS A 97 17.11 18.67 0.49
CA HIS A 97 16.50 17.96 1.61
C HIS A 97 17.08 18.40 2.96
N ARG A 98 18.40 18.62 3.02
CA ARG A 98 19.10 19.11 4.22
C ARG A 98 18.66 20.52 4.60
N THR A 99 18.46 21.43 3.64
CA THR A 99 17.99 22.79 3.94
C THR A 99 16.55 22.83 4.49
N ARG A 100 15.71 21.86 4.15
CA ARG A 100 14.32 21.78 4.64
C ARG A 100 14.21 21.31 6.09
N PHE A 101 15.15 20.51 6.58
CA PHE A 101 15.13 19.92 7.93
C PHE A 101 16.35 20.30 8.79
N GLY A 102 17.22 21.18 8.30
CA GLY A 102 18.51 21.47 8.89
C GLY A 102 18.90 22.92 8.72
N ARG A 103 18.31 23.76 9.57
CA ARG A 103 18.98 24.95 10.09
C ARG A 103 18.60 25.09 11.56
N ASN A 104 19.25 24.30 12.40
CA ASN A 104 19.57 24.82 13.73
C ASN A 104 20.69 25.82 13.45
N ASP A 105 20.31 27.09 13.22
CA ASP A 105 21.28 28.18 13.25
C ASP A 105 21.82 28.27 14.69
N ASP A 106 23.14 28.25 14.81
CA ASP A 106 23.90 28.47 16.04
C ASP A 106 23.62 29.86 16.66
#